data_AF-A0A8E0RZ37-F1
#
_entry.id   AF-A0A8E0RZ37-F1
#
_cell.length_a   1.000
_cell.length_b   1.000
_cell.length_c   1.000
_cell.angle_alpha   90.00
_cell.angle_beta   90.00
_cell.angle_gamma   90.00
#
_symmetry.space_group_name_H-M   'P 1'
#
loop_
_entity.id
_entity.type
_entity.pdbx_description
1 polymer ?
#
loop_
_entity_poly.entity_id
_entity_poly.type
_entity_poly.pdbx_seq_one_letter_code
_entity_poly.pdbx_strand_id
1 'polypeptide(L)'
;MANWYHRNPLKCTSKVTFDLGLVATSIAARSICHELGALRQRLLKLLMDPALDPETIRQELQQYISLFMGFITAPENSQHTTSQLRGVIMFKWTDSVQPKSIPALVTQDEAKDVYLSLRQAAGVFKLIRDKYAPNLQSQPKQDRDLHTDILEAYINQSLAEAQEVTVGRAIELKHEPSLIAALAKETAKTYEHASESINFSWKENMSTRRVCVIPANLVYLPRQPRY
;
A
#
# COMPACT_ATOMS: atom_id res chain seq x y z
N MET A 1 -3.36 15.14 19.90
CA MET A 1 -2.51 15.69 18.81
C MET A 1 -3.11 15.21 17.50
N ALA A 2 -3.29 16.09 16.52
CA ALA A 2 -3.73 15.67 15.19
C ALA A 2 -2.51 15.23 14.37
N ASN A 3 -2.52 14.01 13.83
CA ASN A 3 -1.47 13.53 12.94
C ASN A 3 -1.82 13.87 11.50
N TRP A 4 -0.85 14.38 10.75
CA TRP A 4 -1.01 14.65 9.32
C TRP A 4 -0.15 13.67 8.54
N TYR A 5 -0.77 12.93 7.63
CA TYR A 5 -0.07 11.97 6.80
C TYR A 5 -0.22 12.33 5.33
N HIS A 6 0.91 12.40 4.62
CA HIS A 6 0.89 12.51 3.17
C HIS A 6 0.31 11.23 2.56
N ARG A 7 -0.58 11.37 1.58
CA ARG A 7 -1.19 10.23 0.87
C ARG A 7 -1.05 10.42 -0.63
N ASN A 8 -0.46 9.42 -1.26
CA ASN A 8 -0.47 9.30 -2.72
C ASN A 8 -1.87 8.84 -3.18
N PRO A 9 -2.30 9.22 -4.39
CA PRO A 9 -3.56 8.76 -4.94
C PRO A 9 -3.59 7.22 -5.04
N LEU A 10 -4.77 6.64 -4.83
CA LEU A 10 -4.99 5.21 -5.05
C LEU A 10 -4.74 4.83 -6.52
N LYS A 11 -4.23 3.63 -6.73
CA LYS A 11 -4.04 3.07 -8.09
C LYS A 11 -5.40 2.82 -8.73
N CYS A 12 -5.54 3.21 -9.98
CA CYS A 12 -6.69 2.89 -10.82
C CYS A 12 -6.38 1.66 -11.69
N THR A 13 -7.41 0.90 -12.04
CA THR A 13 -7.27 -0.24 -12.96
C THR A 13 -8.29 -0.17 -14.08
N SER A 14 -7.95 -0.71 -15.25
CA SER A 14 -8.91 -0.91 -16.32
C SER A 14 -10.00 -1.90 -15.91
N LYS A 15 -11.21 -1.74 -16.44
CA LYS A 15 -12.28 -2.72 -16.27
C LYS A 15 -11.84 -4.08 -16.85
N VAL A 16 -12.01 -5.14 -16.06
CA VAL A 16 -11.74 -6.53 -16.47
C VAL A 16 -13.01 -7.34 -16.22
N THR A 17 -13.48 -8.04 -17.25
CA THR A 17 -14.73 -8.83 -17.22
C THR A 17 -14.51 -10.30 -16.84
N PHE A 18 -13.26 -10.78 -16.91
CA PHE A 18 -12.90 -12.20 -16.71
C PHE A 18 -13.64 -13.17 -17.64
N ASP A 19 -14.18 -12.69 -18.75
CA ASP A 19 -14.72 -13.58 -19.78
C ASP A 19 -13.58 -14.21 -20.56
N LEU A 20 -13.39 -15.52 -20.37
CA LEU A 20 -12.34 -16.30 -21.02
C LEU A 20 -12.79 -16.86 -22.39
N GLY A 21 -14.01 -16.55 -22.84
CA GLY A 21 -14.52 -16.94 -24.16
C GLY A 21 -14.44 -18.44 -24.41
N LEU A 22 -13.73 -18.83 -25.47
CA LEU A 22 -13.56 -20.24 -25.87
C LEU A 22 -12.70 -21.06 -24.90
N VAL A 23 -11.94 -20.41 -24.01
CA VAL A 23 -11.11 -21.11 -23.00
C VAL A 23 -11.98 -21.66 -21.87
N ALA A 24 -13.06 -20.97 -21.49
CA ALA A 24 -14.02 -21.45 -20.50
C ALA A 24 -15.21 -22.14 -21.19
N THR A 25 -15.07 -23.44 -21.44
CA THR A 25 -16.11 -24.24 -22.15
C THR A 25 -17.22 -24.73 -21.21
N SER A 26 -16.90 -25.01 -19.95
CA SER A 26 -17.88 -25.53 -18.97
C SER A 26 -18.67 -24.41 -18.28
N ILE A 27 -19.93 -24.71 -17.93
CA ILE A 27 -20.80 -23.78 -17.19
C ILE A 27 -20.18 -23.41 -15.84
N ALA A 28 -19.58 -24.38 -15.14
CA ALA A 28 -18.90 -24.16 -13.86
C ALA A 28 -17.71 -23.18 -13.99
N ALA A 29 -16.87 -23.34 -15.02
CA ALA A 29 -15.74 -22.45 -15.24
C ALA A 29 -16.19 -21.01 -15.52
N ARG A 30 -17.25 -20.84 -16.33
CA ARG A 30 -17.84 -19.52 -16.61
C ARG A 30 -18.44 -18.90 -15.36
N SER A 31 -19.10 -19.69 -14.52
CA SER A 31 -19.68 -19.23 -13.25
C SER A 31 -18.61 -18.66 -12.31
N ILE A 32 -17.50 -19.39 -12.11
CA ILE A 32 -16.39 -18.95 -11.25
C ILE A 32 -15.74 -17.67 -11.81
N CYS A 33 -15.53 -17.59 -13.13
CA CYS A 33 -14.97 -16.40 -13.75
C CYS A 33 -15.88 -15.17 -13.60
N HIS A 34 -17.20 -15.36 -13.74
CA HIS A 34 -18.18 -14.31 -13.53
C HIS A 34 -18.20 -13.84 -12.07
N GLU A 35 -18.16 -14.77 -11.11
CA GLU A 35 -18.08 -14.46 -9.69
C GLU A 35 -16.81 -13.67 -9.35
N LEU A 36 -15.65 -14.10 -9.86
CA LEU A 36 -14.38 -13.38 -9.71
C LEU A 36 -14.47 -11.94 -10.25
N GLY A 37 -15.12 -11.75 -11.40
CA GLY A 37 -15.38 -10.43 -11.97
C GLY A 37 -16.28 -9.56 -11.09
N ALA A 38 -17.37 -10.14 -10.57
CA ALA A 38 -18.30 -9.45 -9.68
C ALA A 38 -17.63 -9.03 -8.36
N LEU A 39 -16.84 -9.91 -7.75
CA LEU A 39 -16.06 -9.62 -6.55
C LEU A 39 -15.06 -8.48 -6.79
N ARG A 40 -14.33 -8.48 -7.92
CA ARG A 40 -13.42 -7.38 -8.26
C ARG A 40 -14.15 -6.04 -8.35
N GLN A 41 -15.31 -6.00 -9.03
CA GLN A 41 -16.08 -4.76 -9.17
C GLN A 41 -16.62 -4.27 -7.84
N ARG A 42 -17.05 -5.17 -6.96
CA ARG A 42 -17.51 -4.84 -5.61
C ARG A 42 -16.36 -4.27 -4.79
N LEU A 43 -15.22 -4.96 -4.73
CA LEU A 43 -14.03 -4.52 -4.01
C LEU A 43 -13.57 -3.12 -4.45
N LEU A 44 -13.52 -2.84 -5.76
CA LEU A 44 -13.13 -1.52 -6.27
C LEU A 44 -14.09 -0.40 -5.84
N LYS A 45 -15.39 -0.68 -5.71
CA LYS A 45 -16.37 0.28 -5.18
C LYS A 45 -16.18 0.54 -3.70
N LEU A 46 -15.93 -0.52 -2.92
CA LEU A 46 -15.69 -0.41 -1.47
C LEU A 46 -14.44 0.41 -1.16
N LEU A 47 -13.38 0.29 -1.96
CA LEU A 47 -12.15 1.09 -1.81
C LEU A 47 -12.34 2.59 -2.07
N MET A 48 -13.45 3.00 -2.68
CA MET A 48 -13.78 4.40 -2.91
C MET A 48 -14.66 5.01 -1.81
N ASP A 49 -15.19 4.20 -0.89
CA ASP A 49 -16.07 4.67 0.18
C ASP A 49 -15.25 4.96 1.45
N PRO A 50 -15.05 6.25 1.82
CA PRO A 50 -14.24 6.60 2.98
C PRO A 50 -14.95 6.32 4.32
N ALA A 51 -16.26 6.04 4.32
CA ALA A 51 -17.02 5.78 5.54
C ALA A 51 -17.10 4.29 5.89
N LEU A 52 -16.45 3.43 5.11
CA LEU A 52 -16.59 1.99 5.22
C LEU A 52 -15.62 1.39 6.26
N ASP A 53 -16.12 0.40 6.98
CA ASP A 53 -15.34 -0.37 7.96
C ASP A 53 -14.22 -1.21 7.29
N PRO A 54 -12.98 -1.17 7.82
CA PRO A 54 -11.84 -1.92 7.27
C PRO A 54 -12.04 -3.44 7.21
N GLU A 55 -12.79 -4.03 8.14
CA GLU A 55 -13.00 -5.48 8.17
C GLU A 55 -13.87 -5.96 7.00
N THR A 56 -14.83 -5.14 6.57
CA THR A 56 -15.63 -5.41 5.37
C THR A 56 -14.76 -5.46 4.11
N ILE A 57 -13.84 -4.52 3.96
CA ILE A 57 -12.89 -4.49 2.84
C ILE A 57 -11.98 -5.72 2.88
N ARG A 58 -11.51 -6.10 4.07
CA ARG A 58 -10.64 -7.27 4.27
C ARG A 58 -11.31 -8.57 3.85
N GLN A 59 -12.58 -8.77 4.21
CA GLN A 59 -13.34 -9.98 3.85
C GLN A 59 -13.52 -10.12 2.34
N GLU A 60 -13.94 -9.05 1.66
CA GLU A 60 -14.12 -9.02 0.21
C GLU A 60 -12.79 -9.17 -0.54
N LEU A 61 -11.72 -8.57 -0.03
CA LEU A 61 -10.36 -8.76 -0.55
C LEU A 61 -9.92 -10.22 -0.43
N GLN A 62 -10.14 -10.86 0.73
CA GLN A 62 -9.78 -12.26 0.95
C GLN A 62 -10.52 -13.20 -0.01
N GLN A 63 -11.82 -12.98 -0.21
CA GLN A 63 -12.61 -13.76 -1.18
C GLN A 63 -12.06 -13.57 -2.59
N TYR A 64 -11.83 -12.33 -3.02
CA TYR A 64 -11.26 -12.05 -4.34
C TYR A 64 -9.88 -12.70 -4.53
N ILE A 65 -8.97 -12.55 -3.56
CA ILE A 65 -7.62 -13.14 -3.63
C ILE A 65 -7.70 -14.66 -3.67
N SER A 66 -8.58 -15.29 -2.87
CA SER A 66 -8.69 -16.76 -2.82
C SER A 66 -9.04 -17.35 -4.19
N LEU A 67 -9.98 -16.75 -4.91
CA LEU A 67 -10.33 -17.17 -6.27
C LEU A 67 -9.25 -16.78 -7.27
N PHE A 68 -8.68 -15.58 -7.15
CA PHE A 68 -7.62 -15.10 -8.05
C PHE A 68 -6.34 -15.95 -7.96
N MET A 69 -6.03 -16.51 -6.79
CA MET A 69 -4.89 -17.41 -6.61
C MET A 69 -4.99 -18.67 -7.49
N GLY A 70 -6.19 -19.11 -7.89
CA GLY A 70 -6.35 -20.21 -8.86
C GLY A 70 -5.80 -19.89 -10.27
N PHE A 71 -5.65 -18.61 -10.61
CA PHE A 71 -5.00 -18.17 -11.84
C PHE A 71 -3.47 -18.11 -11.71
N ILE A 72 -2.92 -18.21 -10.48
CA ILE A 72 -1.49 -18.06 -10.20
C ILE A 72 -0.88 -19.41 -9.84
N THR A 73 -1.47 -20.11 -8.89
CA THR A 73 -0.98 -21.38 -8.34
C THR A 73 -1.63 -22.54 -9.06
N ALA A 74 -0.82 -23.54 -9.43
CA ALA A 74 -1.36 -24.76 -10.03
C ALA A 74 -2.10 -25.60 -8.97
N PRO A 75 -3.12 -26.38 -9.37
CA PRO A 75 -3.76 -27.33 -8.46
C PRO A 75 -2.76 -28.39 -7.97
N GLU A 76 -2.94 -28.88 -6.74
CA GLU A 76 -1.99 -29.75 -6.01
C GLU A 76 -1.51 -30.98 -6.79
N ASN A 77 -2.33 -31.48 -7.71
CA ASN A 77 -2.02 -32.65 -8.54
C ASN A 77 -1.18 -32.33 -9.79
N SER A 78 -0.69 -31.10 -9.94
CA SER A 78 0.04 -30.64 -11.13
C SER A 78 1.56 -30.75 -10.93
N GLN A 79 2.27 -31.16 -11.98
CA GLN A 79 3.75 -31.15 -12.00
C GLN A 79 4.33 -29.73 -12.06
N HIS A 80 3.54 -28.74 -12.46
CA HIS A 80 3.94 -27.33 -12.53
C HIS A 80 3.57 -26.60 -11.24
N THR A 81 4.40 -25.65 -10.80
CA THR A 81 4.11 -24.81 -9.63
C THR A 81 3.17 -23.64 -9.94
N THR A 82 3.04 -23.26 -11.22
CA THR A 82 2.25 -22.11 -11.68
C THR A 82 1.09 -22.52 -12.57
N SER A 83 -0.04 -21.85 -12.44
CA SER A 83 -1.23 -22.07 -13.27
C SER A 83 -1.01 -21.63 -14.72
N GLN A 84 -1.55 -22.40 -15.66
CA GLN A 84 -1.54 -22.07 -17.10
C GLN A 84 -2.36 -20.82 -17.41
N LEU A 85 -3.28 -20.42 -16.51
CA LEU A 85 -4.12 -19.24 -16.65
C LEU A 85 -3.39 -17.92 -16.34
N ARG A 86 -2.16 -18.00 -15.81
CA ARG A 86 -1.41 -16.83 -15.31
C ARG A 86 -1.19 -15.74 -16.35
N GLY A 87 -1.05 -16.11 -17.63
CA GLY A 87 -0.83 -15.19 -18.74
C GLY A 87 -2.07 -14.84 -19.56
N VAL A 88 -3.25 -15.38 -19.21
CA VAL A 88 -4.44 -15.28 -20.06
C VAL A 88 -5.08 -13.89 -20.01
N ILE A 89 -5.01 -13.22 -18.85
CA ILE A 89 -5.63 -11.91 -18.65
C ILE A 89 -4.54 -10.85 -18.47
N MET A 90 -4.60 -9.81 -19.30
CA MET A 90 -3.75 -8.63 -19.14
C MET A 90 -4.40 -7.62 -18.20
N PHE A 91 -3.69 -7.28 -17.12
CA PHE A 91 -4.11 -6.23 -16.19
C PHE A 91 -3.37 -4.93 -16.47
N LYS A 92 -4.11 -3.81 -16.51
CA LYS A 92 -3.54 -2.46 -16.58
C LYS A 92 -3.84 -1.71 -15.29
N TRP A 93 -2.81 -1.09 -14.73
CA TRP A 93 -2.87 -0.31 -13.51
C TRP A 93 -2.14 1.02 -13.67
N THR A 94 -2.61 2.07 -13.01
CA THR A 94 -1.85 3.32 -12.86
C THR A 94 -0.87 3.21 -11.69
N ASP A 95 0.13 4.07 -11.66
CA ASP A 95 1.09 4.17 -10.55
C ASP A 95 0.70 5.31 -9.60
N SER A 96 0.85 5.10 -8.29
CA SER A 96 0.52 6.09 -7.25
C SER A 96 1.61 7.16 -7.09
N VAL A 97 2.82 6.89 -7.57
CA VAL A 97 3.95 7.85 -7.60
C VAL A 97 3.69 9.07 -8.50
N GLN A 98 2.62 9.06 -9.31
CA GLN A 98 2.24 10.20 -10.15
C GLN A 98 1.31 11.18 -9.40
N PRO A 99 1.65 12.48 -9.33
CA PRO A 99 1.02 13.40 -8.38
C PRO A 99 -0.41 13.77 -8.78
N LYS A 100 -1.37 13.38 -7.95
CA LYS A 100 -2.67 14.05 -7.74
C LYS A 100 -3.02 13.94 -6.26
N SER A 101 -2.82 14.99 -5.48
CA SER A 101 -3.05 14.97 -4.03
C SER A 101 -4.49 15.32 -3.68
N ILE A 102 -5.11 14.51 -2.82
CA ILE A 102 -6.25 14.91 -1.98
C ILE A 102 -5.82 14.63 -0.54
N PRO A 103 -5.77 15.63 0.36
CA PRO A 103 -5.43 15.39 1.75
C PRO A 103 -6.59 14.70 2.50
N ALA A 104 -6.27 13.69 3.30
CA ALA A 104 -7.20 13.06 4.25
C ALA A 104 -6.82 13.47 5.68
N LEU A 105 -7.79 13.96 6.45
CA LEU A 105 -7.63 14.32 7.86
C LEU A 105 -8.16 13.16 8.72
N VAL A 106 -7.33 12.59 9.59
CA VAL A 106 -7.72 11.49 10.49
C VAL A 106 -7.90 12.07 11.91
N THR A 107 -9.02 11.74 12.56
CA THR A 107 -9.37 12.19 13.92
C THR A 107 -8.86 11.22 15.01
N GLN A 108 -8.80 11.70 16.26
CA GLN A 108 -7.93 11.17 17.33
C GLN A 108 -8.45 9.91 18.08
N ASP A 109 -9.69 9.45 17.87
CA ASP A 109 -10.28 8.37 18.68
C ASP A 109 -9.98 6.93 18.22
N GLU A 110 -9.19 6.76 17.16
CA GLU A 110 -8.90 5.45 16.51
C GLU A 110 -7.40 5.10 16.49
N ALA A 111 -6.60 5.64 17.42
CA ALA A 111 -5.13 5.51 17.39
C ALA A 111 -4.63 4.05 17.27
N LYS A 112 -5.31 3.11 17.93
CA LYS A 112 -4.98 1.68 17.84
C LYS A 112 -5.24 1.13 16.43
N ASP A 113 -6.36 1.49 15.83
CA ASP A 113 -6.77 0.99 14.51
C ASP A 113 -5.92 1.61 13.41
N VAL A 114 -5.56 2.90 13.55
CA VAL A 114 -4.57 3.56 12.69
C VAL A 114 -3.21 2.85 12.79
N TYR A 115 -2.72 2.59 14.01
CA TYR A 115 -1.47 1.86 14.22
C TYR A 115 -1.49 0.48 13.58
N LEU A 116 -2.56 -0.30 13.82
CA LEU A 116 -2.71 -1.65 13.27
C LEU A 116 -2.78 -1.63 11.75
N SER A 117 -3.55 -0.71 11.17
CA SER A 117 -3.70 -0.55 9.72
C SER A 117 -2.36 -0.21 9.06
N LEU A 118 -1.58 0.69 9.65
CA LEU A 118 -0.24 1.06 9.14
C LEU A 118 0.75 -0.10 9.22
N ARG A 119 0.74 -0.86 10.32
CA ARG A 119 1.56 -2.07 10.49
C ARG A 119 1.18 -3.16 9.49
N GLN A 120 -0.11 -3.37 9.26
CA GLN A 120 -0.61 -4.30 8.26
C GLN A 120 -0.20 -3.87 6.85
N ALA A 121 -0.32 -2.59 6.51
CA ALA A 121 0.11 -2.04 5.23
C ALA A 121 1.61 -2.29 4.98
N ALA A 122 2.47 -2.00 5.96
CA ALA A 122 3.90 -2.31 5.88
C ALA A 122 4.16 -3.81 5.61
N GLY A 123 3.42 -4.69 6.28
CA GLY A 123 3.50 -6.14 6.07
C GLY A 123 3.08 -6.56 4.66
N VAL A 124 2.01 -5.96 4.12
CA VAL A 124 1.55 -6.22 2.75
C VAL A 124 2.59 -5.76 1.72
N PHE A 125 3.13 -4.56 1.86
CA PHE A 125 4.18 -4.07 0.95
C PHE A 125 5.44 -4.95 1.01
N LYS A 126 5.85 -5.38 2.21
CA LYS A 126 6.96 -6.31 2.40
C LYS A 126 6.71 -7.66 1.73
N LEU A 127 5.52 -8.22 1.90
CA LEU A 127 5.12 -9.47 1.23
C LEU A 127 5.17 -9.33 -0.30
N ILE A 128 4.68 -8.20 -0.83
CA ILE A 128 4.73 -7.92 -2.27
C ILE A 128 6.17 -7.86 -2.75
N ARG A 129 7.04 -7.09 -2.08
CA ARG A 129 8.45 -6.93 -2.42
C ARG A 129 9.21 -8.26 -2.39
N ASP A 130 9.07 -9.03 -1.32
CA ASP A 130 9.89 -10.20 -1.06
C ASP A 130 9.42 -11.42 -1.86
N LYS A 131 8.09 -11.60 -2.01
CA LYS A 131 7.51 -12.82 -2.59
C LYS A 131 6.96 -12.64 -4.00
N TYR A 132 6.33 -11.52 -4.33
CA TYR A 132 5.54 -11.40 -5.57
C TYR A 132 6.22 -10.58 -6.66
N ALA A 133 6.88 -9.47 -6.32
CA ALA A 133 7.59 -8.63 -7.27
C ALA A 133 8.71 -9.38 -8.04
N PRO A 134 9.52 -10.26 -7.42
CA PRO A 134 10.56 -11.02 -8.13
C PRO A 134 9.97 -12.03 -9.12
N ASN A 135 8.72 -12.45 -8.91
CA ASN A 135 8.03 -13.44 -9.73
C ASN A 135 7.33 -12.83 -10.96
N LEU A 136 7.43 -11.52 -11.18
CA LEU A 136 6.87 -10.87 -12.37
C LEU A 136 7.67 -11.25 -13.63
N GLN A 137 6.97 -11.39 -14.77
CA GLN A 137 7.61 -11.73 -16.05
C GLN A 137 8.58 -10.65 -16.52
N SER A 138 8.25 -9.39 -16.25
CA SER A 138 9.11 -8.23 -16.52
C SER A 138 9.36 -7.50 -15.21
N GLN A 139 10.62 -7.20 -14.91
CA GLN A 139 10.97 -6.42 -13.73
C GLN A 139 10.37 -5.00 -13.82
N PRO A 140 9.77 -4.48 -12.74
CA PRO A 140 9.23 -3.13 -12.70
C PRO A 140 10.34 -2.10 -12.95
N LYS A 141 10.01 -1.04 -13.69
CA LYS A 141 10.91 0.10 -13.88
C LYS A 141 10.98 0.94 -12.60
N GLN A 142 12.06 1.70 -12.45
CA GLN A 142 12.32 2.52 -11.25
C GLN A 142 11.25 3.58 -10.96
N ASP A 143 10.47 3.97 -11.96
CA ASP A 143 9.36 4.94 -11.86
C ASP A 143 8.01 4.31 -11.47
N ARG A 144 7.98 3.02 -11.12
CA ARG A 144 6.75 2.24 -10.90
C ARG A 144 6.62 1.72 -9.49
N ASP A 145 5.38 1.63 -9.00
CA ASP A 145 5.09 1.31 -7.60
C ASP A 145 5.67 -0.03 -7.12
N LEU A 146 5.90 -0.97 -8.04
CA LEU A 146 6.43 -2.31 -7.72
C LEU A 146 7.96 -2.38 -7.74
N HIS A 147 8.65 -1.28 -8.04
CA HIS A 147 10.11 -1.24 -7.92
C HIS A 147 10.52 -1.37 -6.45
N THR A 148 11.63 -2.08 -6.21
CA THR A 148 12.12 -2.38 -4.86
C THR A 148 12.27 -1.11 -4.02
N ASP A 149 12.89 -0.06 -4.57
CA ASP A 149 13.10 1.23 -3.90
C ASP A 149 11.79 1.90 -3.45
N ILE A 150 10.75 1.86 -4.30
CA ILE A 150 9.45 2.47 -4.00
C ILE A 150 8.71 1.64 -2.95
N LEU A 151 8.74 0.30 -3.07
CA LEU A 151 8.18 -0.59 -2.07
C LEU A 151 8.88 -0.42 -0.70
N GLU A 152 10.20 -0.28 -0.70
CA GLU A 152 10.99 -0.04 0.51
C GLU A 152 10.61 1.29 1.17
N ALA A 153 10.42 2.33 0.38
CA ALA A 153 9.94 3.62 0.87
C ALA A 153 8.55 3.52 1.48
N TYR A 154 7.61 2.81 0.83
CA TYR A 154 6.27 2.59 1.40
C TYR A 154 6.30 1.78 2.71
N ILE A 155 7.16 0.76 2.80
CA ILE A 155 7.36 -0.02 4.03
C ILE A 155 7.84 0.90 5.15
N ASN A 156 8.92 1.64 4.90
CA ASN A 156 9.54 2.50 5.91
C ASN A 156 8.63 3.67 6.32
N GLN A 157 7.93 4.29 5.36
CA GLN A 157 6.93 5.33 5.65
C GLN A 157 5.81 4.78 6.54
N SER A 158 5.23 3.62 6.21
CA SER A 158 4.14 3.03 7.00
C SER A 158 4.59 2.69 8.43
N LEU A 159 5.82 2.20 8.59
CA LEU A 159 6.40 1.91 9.90
C LEU A 159 6.66 3.19 10.72
N ALA A 160 7.19 4.23 10.08
CA ALA A 160 7.45 5.52 10.72
C ALA A 160 6.15 6.19 11.18
N GLU A 161 5.12 6.23 10.33
CA GLU A 161 3.80 6.76 10.68
C GLU A 161 3.17 5.99 11.86
N ALA A 162 3.31 4.66 11.90
CA ALA A 162 2.86 3.87 13.05
C ALA A 162 3.66 4.18 14.33
N GLN A 163 4.94 4.51 14.18
CA GLN A 163 5.79 4.91 15.31
C GLN A 163 5.41 6.31 15.82
N GLU A 164 4.97 7.25 14.97
CA GLU A 164 4.42 8.53 15.42
C GLU A 164 3.20 8.36 16.31
N VAL A 165 2.29 7.43 15.98
CA VAL A 165 1.15 7.08 16.84
C VAL A 165 1.65 6.60 18.21
N THR A 166 2.72 5.80 18.22
CA THR A 166 3.32 5.29 19.46
C THR A 166 3.95 6.42 20.28
N VAL A 167 4.65 7.37 19.64
CA VAL A 167 5.20 8.57 20.29
C VAL A 167 4.08 9.43 20.89
N GLY A 168 3.03 9.69 20.10
CA GLY A 168 1.86 10.43 20.56
C GLY A 168 1.22 9.78 21.78
N ARG A 169 1.06 8.45 21.75
CA ARG A 169 0.54 7.69 22.88
C ARG A 169 1.46 7.70 24.10
N ALA A 170 2.78 7.65 23.89
CA ALA A 170 3.75 7.70 24.98
C ALA A 170 3.70 9.05 25.72
N ILE A 171 3.48 10.15 24.99
CA ILE A 171 3.27 11.49 25.54
C ILE A 171 1.96 11.55 26.35
N GLU A 172 0.87 11.02 25.80
CA GLU A 172 -0.43 10.98 26.50
C GLU A 172 -0.38 10.20 27.82
N LEU A 173 0.36 9.08 27.82
CA LEU A 173 0.57 8.25 28.99
C LEU A 173 1.65 8.80 29.95
N LYS A 174 2.22 9.97 29.65
CA LYS A 174 3.23 10.67 30.48
C LYS A 174 4.45 9.80 30.77
N HIS A 175 4.92 9.04 29.79
CA HIS A 175 6.18 8.31 29.90
C HIS A 175 7.38 9.26 30.04
N GLU A 176 8.51 8.71 30.49
CA GLU A 176 9.76 9.44 30.68
C GLU A 176 10.20 10.19 29.39
N PRO A 177 10.65 11.46 29.51
CA PRO A 177 11.10 12.24 28.35
C PRO A 177 12.23 11.58 27.56
N SER A 178 13.10 10.82 28.24
CA SER A 178 14.19 10.06 27.61
C SER A 178 13.67 8.99 26.65
N LEU A 179 12.59 8.28 27.02
CA LEU A 179 11.94 7.30 26.17
C LEU A 179 11.26 7.97 24.96
N ILE A 180 10.52 9.06 25.20
CA ILE A 180 9.85 9.81 24.14
C ILE A 180 10.87 10.35 23.13
N ALA A 181 12.00 10.89 23.60
CA ALA A 181 13.09 11.37 22.75
C ALA A 181 13.75 10.23 21.96
N ALA A 182 13.95 9.06 22.57
CA ALA A 182 14.48 7.89 21.88
C ALA A 182 13.54 7.41 20.77
N LEU A 183 12.24 7.31 21.04
CA LEU A 183 11.23 6.94 20.05
C LEU A 183 11.17 7.95 18.91
N ALA A 184 11.15 9.26 19.21
CA ALA A 184 11.14 10.30 18.19
C ALA A 184 12.39 10.26 17.29
N LYS A 185 13.56 9.98 17.88
CA LYS A 185 14.82 9.83 17.13
C LYS A 185 14.79 8.62 16.19
N GLU A 186 14.23 7.49 16.63
CA GLU A 186 14.08 6.30 15.80
C GLU A 186 13.06 6.52 14.67
N THR A 187 11.94 7.20 14.94
CA THR A 187 10.97 7.60 13.92
C THR A 187 11.64 8.46 12.84
N ALA A 188 12.43 9.47 13.25
CA ALA A 188 13.14 10.35 12.32
C ALA A 188 14.11 9.58 11.41
N LYS A 189 14.89 8.65 11.98
CA LYS A 189 15.79 7.78 11.20
C LYS A 189 15.02 6.90 10.20
N THR A 190 13.86 6.40 10.59
CA THR A 190 13.04 5.56 9.71
C THR A 190 12.53 6.36 8.50
N TYR A 191 12.13 7.62 8.68
CA TYR A 191 11.81 8.51 7.57
C TYR A 191 13.03 8.86 6.71
N GLU A 192 14.20 9.02 7.32
CA GLU A 192 15.46 9.24 6.60
C GLU A 192 15.74 8.05 5.65
N HIS A 193 15.67 6.82 6.14
CA HIS A 193 15.80 5.61 5.30
C HIS A 193 14.75 5.54 4.18
N ALA A 194 13.49 5.91 4.46
CA ALA A 194 12.45 5.98 3.43
C ALA A 194 12.82 6.99 2.33
N SER A 195 13.36 8.14 2.72
CA SER A 195 13.77 9.19 1.79
C SER A 195 14.99 8.78 0.95
N GLU A 196 15.97 8.10 1.54
CA GLU A 196 17.16 7.62 0.84
C GLU A 196 16.82 6.58 -0.23
N SER A 197 15.87 5.69 0.08
CA SER A 197 15.38 4.66 -0.82
C SER A 197 14.88 5.26 -2.14
N ILE A 198 14.16 6.39 -2.07
CA ILE A 198 13.66 7.06 -3.28
C ILE A 198 14.68 8.01 -3.89
N ASN A 199 15.56 8.66 -3.12
CA ASN A 199 16.43 9.73 -3.60
C ASN A 199 17.40 9.28 -4.70
N PHE A 200 17.79 8.01 -4.72
CA PHE A 200 18.58 7.43 -5.81
C PHE A 200 17.81 7.41 -7.15
N SER A 201 16.51 7.11 -7.13
CA SER A 201 15.63 7.09 -8.31
C SER A 201 15.31 8.47 -8.89
N TRP A 202 15.27 9.51 -8.05
CA TRP A 202 14.88 10.85 -8.49
C TRP A 202 16.04 11.70 -9.01
N LYS A 203 17.31 11.36 -8.68
CA LYS A 203 18.48 12.11 -9.15
C LYS A 203 18.69 12.03 -10.68
N GLU A 204 18.32 10.94 -11.34
CA GLU A 204 18.37 10.85 -12.82
C GLU A 204 17.26 11.64 -13.52
N ASN A 205 16.12 11.89 -12.86
CA ASN A 205 14.96 12.56 -13.43
C ASN A 205 14.91 14.09 -13.19
N MET A 206 15.94 14.66 -12.56
CA MET A 206 15.97 16.07 -12.11
C MET A 206 16.23 17.12 -13.19
N SER A 207 16.25 16.79 -14.48
CA SER A 207 16.35 17.81 -15.54
C SER A 207 15.06 18.63 -15.73
N THR A 208 13.89 18.25 -15.19
CA THR A 208 12.65 18.94 -15.62
C THR A 208 11.57 19.24 -14.59
N ARG A 209 11.60 18.78 -13.33
CA ARG A 209 10.45 19.02 -12.43
C ARG A 209 10.86 19.25 -10.97
N ARG A 210 10.70 20.50 -10.51
CA ARG A 210 10.65 20.88 -9.09
C ARG A 210 9.37 20.29 -8.48
N VAL A 211 9.45 19.23 -7.69
CA VAL A 211 8.33 18.75 -6.84
C VAL A 211 8.86 18.19 -5.52
N CYS A 212 8.13 18.52 -4.44
CA CYS A 212 8.45 18.42 -3.03
C CYS A 212 9.06 17.10 -2.54
N VAL A 213 10.32 17.18 -2.12
CA VAL A 213 10.83 16.43 -0.98
C VAL A 213 10.19 17.05 0.26
N ILE A 214 9.54 16.27 1.14
CA ILE A 214 9.29 16.70 2.51
C ILE A 214 10.67 16.96 3.11
N PRO A 215 11.09 18.23 3.32
CA PRO A 215 12.39 18.47 3.89
C PRO A 215 12.38 17.90 5.30
N ALA A 216 13.36 17.04 5.63
CA ALA A 216 13.56 16.47 6.95
C ALA A 216 13.80 17.51 8.09
N ASN A 217 13.58 18.81 7.81
CA ASN A 217 13.78 19.93 8.73
C ASN A 217 12.48 20.60 9.19
N LEU A 218 11.31 20.00 8.98
CA LEU A 218 10.04 20.50 9.53
C LEU A 218 9.55 19.63 10.68
N VAL A 219 10.36 19.56 11.75
CA VAL A 219 9.83 19.39 13.10
C VAL A 219 9.04 20.68 13.41
N TYR A 220 7.75 20.69 13.07
CA TYR A 220 6.83 21.72 13.54
C TYR A 220 6.68 21.53 15.06
N LEU A 221 7.55 22.19 15.83
CA LEU A 221 7.29 22.44 17.24
C LEU A 221 5.95 23.20 17.31
N PRO A 222 4.96 22.74 18.11
CA PRO A 222 3.74 23.50 18.31
C PRO A 222 4.14 24.87 18.87
N ARG A 223 3.71 25.95 18.19
CA ARG A 223 3.79 27.30 18.73
C ARG A 223 3.11 27.29 20.10
N GLN A 224 3.90 27.42 21.17
CA GLN A 224 3.40 27.76 22.49
C GLN A 224 2.54 29.03 22.37
N PRO A 225 1.33 29.07 22.95
CA PRO A 225 0.57 30.31 23.03
C PRO A 225 1.40 31.30 23.85
N ARG A 226 1.75 32.43 23.23
CA ARG A 226 2.25 33.57 24.01
C ARG A 226 1.06 34.10 24.81
N TYR A 227 1.23 34.14 26.13
CA TYR A 227 0.39 34.91 27.04
C TYR A 227 0.29 36.37 26.61
#